data_AF-A0A660QB36-F1
#
_entry.id   AF-A0A660QB36-F1
#
_cell.length_a   1.000
_cell.length_b   1.000
_cell.length_c   1.000
_cell.angle_alpha   90.00
_cell.angle_beta   90.00
_cell.angle_gamma   90.00
#
_symmetry.space_group_name_H-M   'P 1'
#
loop_
_entity.id
_entity.type
_entity.pdbx_description
1 polymer ?
#
loop_
_entity_poly.entity_id
_entity_poly.type
_entity_poly.pdbx_seq_one_letter_code
_entity_poly.pdbx_strand_id
1 'polypeptide(L)' 'MRALLIVDMQRDFVETGGALSFSDSSAIVEPVLALTKEFIEHGDVVFTTQDWHDKSDEEFTLWPEHCLKESEGARLIRP' A
#
# COMPACT_ATOMS: atom_id res chain seq x y z
N MET A 1 9.43 -2.53 22.99
CA MET A 1 9.68 -2.29 21.56
C MET A 1 8.60 -2.98 20.77
N ARG A 2 7.85 -2.21 19.99
CA ARG A 2 6.80 -2.66 19.09
C ARG A 2 7.24 -2.44 17.64
N ALA A 3 6.50 -3.03 16.71
CA ALA A 3 6.66 -2.77 15.29
C ALA A 3 5.29 -2.54 14.64
N LEU A 4 5.23 -1.57 13.72
CA LEU A 4 4.11 -1.34 12.83
C LEU A 4 4.48 -1.87 11.44
N LEU A 5 3.71 -2.83 10.93
CA LEU A 5 3.81 -3.30 9.55
C LEU A 5 2.65 -2.70 8.74
N ILE A 6 2.99 -1.85 7.78
CA ILE A 6 2.04 -1.23 6.85
C ILE A 6 2.04 -2.09 5.59
N VAL A 7 0.92 -2.76 5.34
CA VAL A 7 0.81 -3.71 4.23
C VAL A 7 0.24 -2.99 3.01
N ASP A 8 1.05 -2.93 1.95
CA ASP A 8 0.67 -2.61 0.58
C ASP A 8 -0.18 -1.34 0.41
N MET A 9 0.26 -0.26 1.06
CA MET A 9 -0.30 1.09 0.88
C MET A 9 0.13 1.70 -0.47
N GLN A 10 -0.19 1.00 -1.57
CA GLN A 10 0.15 1.36 -2.94
C GLN A 10 -1.03 2.01 -3.66
N ARG A 11 -0.73 2.77 -4.71
CA ARG A 11 -1.73 3.54 -5.47
C ARG A 11 -2.83 2.67 -6.05
N ASP A 12 -2.49 1.48 -6.56
CA ASP A 12 -3.49 0.57 -7.14
C ASP A 12 -4.55 0.10 -6.13
N PHE A 13 -4.21 0.07 -4.84
CA PHE A 13 -5.16 -0.30 -3.78
C PHE A 13 -5.87 0.89 -3.16
N VAL A 14 -5.23 2.06 -3.13
CA VAL A 14 -5.67 3.18 -2.29
C VAL A 14 -6.20 4.38 -3.09
N GLU A 15 -5.60 4.74 -4.22
CA GLU A 15 -6.01 5.93 -4.99
C GLU A 15 -7.28 5.67 -5.80
N THR A 16 -8.16 6.66 -5.90
CA THR A 16 -9.37 6.56 -6.75
C THR A 16 -8.98 6.28 -8.19
N GLY A 17 -9.46 5.15 -8.73
CA GLY A 17 -9.13 4.70 -10.08
C GLY A 17 -7.90 3.81 -10.16
N GLY A 18 -7.26 3.48 -9.03
CA GLY A 18 -6.30 2.39 -8.92
C GLY A 18 -6.94 1.05 -9.25
N ALA A 19 -6.15 0.11 -9.77
CA ALA A 19 -6.64 -1.14 -10.36
C ALA A 19 -7.55 -1.97 -9.42
N LEU A 20 -7.28 -1.92 -8.12
CA LEU A 20 -8.02 -2.62 -7.06
C LEU A 20 -8.54 -1.67 -5.97
N SER A 21 -8.65 -0.38 -6.29
CA SER A 21 -9.22 0.62 -5.39
C SER A 21 -10.74 0.45 -5.24
N PHE A 22 -11.28 0.89 -4.11
CA PHE A 22 -12.72 0.94 -3.86
C PHE A 22 -13.11 2.30 -3.28
N SER A 23 -14.42 2.61 -3.21
CA SER A 23 -14.91 3.97 -2.95
C SER A 23 -14.33 4.66 -1.72
N ASP A 24 -13.98 3.92 -0.67
CA ASP A 24 -13.48 4.44 0.61
C ASP A 24 -12.01 4.06 0.89
N SER A 25 -11.28 3.54 -0.11
CA SER A 25 -9.91 3.08 0.10
C SER A 25 -8.98 4.18 0.60
N SER A 26 -9.18 5.44 0.19
CA SER A 26 -8.38 6.58 0.64
C SER A 26 -8.63 7.00 2.09
N ALA A 27 -9.71 6.54 2.72
CA ALA A 27 -10.02 6.88 4.12
C ALA A 27 -9.01 6.27 5.11
N ILE A 28 -8.26 5.25 4.70
CA ILE A 28 -7.25 4.59 5.55
C ILE A 28 -5.95 5.38 5.68
N VAL A 29 -5.70 6.34 4.78
CA VAL A 29 -4.43 7.08 4.71
C VAL A 29 -4.15 7.85 6.00
N GLU A 30 -5.09 8.68 6.43
CA GLU A 30 -4.93 9.51 7.64
C GLU A 30 -4.74 8.67 8.92
N PRO A 31 -5.53 7.62 9.19
CA PRO A 31 -5.28 6.70 10.31
C PRO A 31 -3.89 6.06 10.29
N VAL A 32 -3.42 5.59 9.13
CA VAL A 32 -2.10 4.95 9.00
C VAL A 32 -0.99 5.97 9.24
N LEU A 33 -1.12 7.20 8.73
CA LEU A 33 -0.14 8.27 8.97
C LEU A 33 -0.08 8.67 10.45
N ALA A 34 -1.23 8.79 11.12
CA ALA A 34 -1.29 9.08 12.54
C ALA A 34 -0.59 8.00 13.38
N LEU A 35 -0.84 6.72 13.07
CA LEU A 35 -0.20 5.59 13.76
C LEU A 35 1.31 5.51 13.45
N THR A 36 1.70 5.77 12.21
CA THR A 36 3.11 5.83 11.79
C THR A 36 3.86 6.90 12.60
N LYS A 37 3.27 8.08 12.75
CA LYS A 37 3.82 9.16 13.56
C LYS A 37 3.98 8.76 15.02
N GLU A 38 2.96 8.15 15.62
CA GLU A 38 3.03 7.65 17.01
C GLU A 38 4.21 6.68 17.20
N PHE A 39 4.37 5.71 16.30
CA PHE A 39 5.44 4.72 16.40
C PHE A 39 6.83 5.36 16.27
N ILE A 40 7.00 6.29 15.33
CA ILE A 40 8.25 7.04 15.16
C ILE A 40 8.57 7.87 16.42
N GLU A 41 7.58 8.57 16.98
CA GLU A 41 7.75 9.39 18.19
C GLU A 41 8.10 8.56 19.43
N HIS A 42 7.60 7.34 19.52
CA HIS A 42 7.94 6.39 20.59
C HIS A 42 9.27 5.65 20.38
N GLY A 43 9.95 5.85 19.25
CA GLY A 43 11.16 5.11 18.90
C GLY A 43 10.91 3.62 18.59
N ASP A 44 9.68 3.26 18.25
CA ASP A 44 9.32 1.94 17.74
C ASP A 44 9.66 1.82 16.25
N VAL A 45 9.62 0.59 15.71
CA VAL A 45 10.01 0.33 14.32
C VAL A 45 8.79 0.40 13.39
N VAL A 46 8.97 0.96 12.20
CA VAL A 46 7.95 0.96 11.13
C VAL A 46 8.51 0.26 9.89
N PHE A 47 7.76 -0.70 9.37
CA PHE A 47 8.02 -1.38 8.11
C PHE A 47 6.85 -1.16 7.15
N THR A 48 7.14 -1.11 5.86
CA THR A 48 6.13 -1.13 4.79
C THR A 48 6.45 -2.24 3.81
N THR A 49 5.43 -2.90 3.28
CA THR A 49 5.55 -3.84 2.16
C THR A 49 5.04 -3.19 0.88
N GLN A 50 5.32 -3.84 -0.23
CA GLN A 50 4.77 -3.56 -1.55
C GLN A 50 4.59 -4.89 -2.27
N ASP A 51 3.40 -5.11 -2.83
CA ASP A 51 3.23 -6.05 -3.92
C ASP A 51 4.06 -5.60 -5.12
N TRP A 52 4.68 -6.55 -5.80
CA TRP A 52 5.70 -6.26 -6.81
C TRP A 52 5.69 -7.28 -7.95
N HIS A 53 4.58 -7.28 -8.69
CA HIS A 53 4.28 -8.33 -9.67
C HIS A 53 5.03 -8.18 -11.00
N ASP A 54 5.35 -9.32 -11.60
CA ASP A 54 5.69 -9.42 -13.01
C ASP A 54 4.41 -9.51 -13.86
N LYS A 55 4.44 -9.05 -15.12
CA LYS A 55 3.26 -9.13 -16.02
C LYS A 55 2.71 -10.54 -16.24
N SER A 56 3.53 -11.55 -16.00
CA SER A 56 3.16 -12.96 -16.15
C SER A 56 2.75 -13.62 -14.83
N ASP A 57 2.47 -12.85 -13.79
CA ASP A 57 2.06 -13.41 -12.50
C ASP A 57 0.78 -14.24 -12.64
N GLU A 58 0.78 -15.44 -12.06
CA GLU A 58 -0.38 -16.34 -12.10
C GLU A 58 -1.58 -15.74 -11.36
N GLU A 59 -1.33 -14.84 -10.40
CA GLU A 59 -2.36 -14.12 -9.68
C GLU A 59 -3.33 -13.36 -10.61
N PHE A 60 -2.84 -12.89 -11.77
CA PHE A 60 -3.66 -12.17 -12.74
C PHE A 60 -4.69 -13.05 -13.48
N THR A 61 -4.71 -14.36 -13.21
CA THR A 61 -5.82 -15.24 -13.63
C THR A 61 -7.07 -15.05 -12.78
N LEU A 62 -6.92 -14.53 -11.55
CA LEU A 62 -8.00 -14.32 -10.59
C LEU A 62 -8.29 -12.84 -10.34
N TRP A 63 -7.25 -11.99 -10.40
CA TRP A 63 -7.34 -10.55 -10.17
C TRP A 63 -6.95 -9.76 -11.43
N PRO A 64 -7.44 -8.52 -11.60
CA PRO A 64 -6.90 -7.59 -12.60
C PRO A 64 -5.38 -7.38 -12.40
N GLU A 65 -4.66 -7.02 -13.46
CA GLU A 65 -3.27 -6.56 -13.32
C GLU A 65 -3.21 -5.36 -12.34
N HIS A 66 -2.35 -5.48 -11.34
CA HIS A 66 -2.15 -4.48 -10.29
C HIS A 66 -0.71 -4.57 -9.78
N CYS A 67 -0.22 -3.49 -9.16
CA CYS A 67 1.10 -3.42 -8.53
C CYS A 67 2.24 -3.98 -9.39
N LEU A 68 2.15 -3.81 -10.71
CA LEU A 68 3.19 -4.23 -11.64
C LEU A 68 4.50 -3.53 -11.28
N LYS A 69 5.59 -4.29 -11.21
CA LYS A 69 6.90 -3.78 -10.85
C LYS A 69 7.23 -2.51 -11.63
N GLU A 70 7.71 -1.51 -10.90
CA GLU A 70 8.13 -0.19 -11.41
C GLU A 70 7.00 0.69 -12.01
N SER A 71 5.75 0.22 -12.04
CA SER A 71 4.61 1.01 -12.50
C SER A 71 4.25 2.13 -11.53
N GLU A 72 3.45 3.11 -11.99
CA GLU A 72 2.88 4.11 -11.08
C GLU A 72 1.97 3.44 -10.04
N GLY A 73 1.14 2.47 -10.44
CA GLY A 73 0.22 1.76 -9.55
C GLY A 73 0.91 1.06 -8.36
N ALA A 74 2.13 0.54 -8.58
CA ALA A 74 2.93 -0.11 -7.56
C ALA A 74 3.65 0.85 -6.60
N ARG A 75 3.62 2.17 -6.83
CA ARG A 75 4.24 3.12 -5.89
C ARG A 75 3.41 3.20 -4.62
N LEU A 76 4.10 3.33 -3.49
CA LEU A 76 3.46 3.72 -2.24
C LEU A 76 2.73 5.06 -2.43
N ILE A 77 1.60 5.21 -1.75
CA ILE A 77 0.92 6.49 -1.68
C ILE A 77 1.84 7.55 -1.09
N ARG A 78 1.61 8.80 -1.49
CA ARG A 78 2.27 9.95 -0.86
C ARG A 78 1.23 10.74 -0.07
N PRO A 79 1.57 11.21 1.14
CA PRO A 79 0.79 12.22 1.84
C PRO A 79 0.62 13.49 1.00
#